data_AF-A0A1H0LGI1-F1
#
_entry.id   AF-A0A1H0LGI1-F1
#
_cell.length_a   1.000
_cell.length_b   1.000
_cell.length_c   1.000
_cell.angle_alpha   90.00
_cell.angle_beta   90.00
_cell.angle_gamma   90.00
#
_symmetry.space_group_name_H-M   'P 1'
#
loop_
_entity.id
_entity.type
_entity.pdbx_description
1 polymer ?
#
loop_
_entity_poly.entity_id
_entity_poly.type
_entity_poly.pdbx_seq_one_letter_code
_entity_poly.pdbx_strand_id
1 'polypeptide(L)'
;MTDIDPSAPDTDTPAFIAPVAMENDPDALFAGDRGTLDADVRRVLVRILQRRFLVADNSPAEWKLLLEHQQMIESRLNDLFVRLVVDHARGVAYKEQVRSDDVDVPILLKDEAYSRAETLVLVYLRTVFQRETTAGTASARVDVEEVEQTVLTYFSETDGTRASQQRAVRTAIARLDREGIIEEESEGRYRIGPLIEIVLSAEVLRDLQRWLEEQTRDADTPAPLIDDAEAVASGILEEERA
;
A
#
# COMPACT_ATOMS: atom_id res chain seq x y z
N MET A 1 48.59 -58.43 -0.44
CA MET A 1 47.23 -58.25 0.08
C MET A 1 47.36 -57.12 1.09
N THR A 2 47.14 -55.89 0.64
CA THR A 2 47.34 -54.67 1.43
C THR A 2 45.99 -53.98 1.43
N ASP A 3 45.41 -53.87 2.62
CA ASP A 3 44.11 -53.30 2.89
C ASP A 3 44.06 -51.82 2.45
N ILE A 4 43.02 -51.47 1.71
CA ILE A 4 42.64 -50.09 1.42
C ILE A 4 41.58 -49.71 2.44
N ASP A 5 41.97 -48.90 3.42
CA ASP A 5 41.06 -48.24 4.35
C ASP A 5 40.34 -47.09 3.60
N PRO A 6 39.00 -47.06 3.52
CA PRO A 6 38.30 -45.98 2.86
C PRO A 6 38.25 -44.77 3.80
N SER A 7 39.10 -43.78 3.50
CA SER A 7 39.02 -42.44 4.09
C SER A 7 37.56 -41.94 4.11
N ALA A 8 37.06 -41.66 5.31
CA ALA A 8 35.79 -40.98 5.52
C ALA A 8 35.76 -39.62 4.77
N PRO A 9 34.59 -39.15 4.31
CA PRO A 9 34.47 -37.83 3.73
C PRO A 9 34.69 -36.75 4.81
N ASP A 10 35.55 -35.76 4.52
CA ASP A 10 35.70 -34.53 5.30
C ASP A 10 34.35 -33.80 5.37
N THR A 11 33.60 -34.01 6.46
CA THR A 11 32.34 -33.33 6.76
C THR A 11 32.54 -32.11 7.64
N ASP A 12 33.62 -31.35 7.44
CA ASP A 12 33.95 -30.20 8.30
C ASP A 12 33.96 -28.86 7.55
N THR A 13 33.19 -28.75 6.46
CA THR A 13 32.76 -27.44 5.96
C THR A 13 31.48 -27.05 6.70
N PRO A 14 31.51 -26.09 7.63
CA PRO A 14 30.30 -25.67 8.31
C PRO A 14 29.30 -25.12 7.29
N ALA A 15 28.05 -25.62 7.34
CA ALA A 15 26.97 -25.20 6.44
C ALA A 15 26.62 -23.70 6.55
N PHE A 16 27.12 -23.02 7.57
CA PHE A 16 26.91 -21.62 7.85
C PHE A 16 28.25 -20.95 8.15
N ILE A 17 28.46 -19.77 7.58
CA ILE A 17 29.62 -18.93 7.90
C ILE A 17 29.44 -18.42 9.34
N ALA A 18 30.36 -18.79 10.22
CA ALA A 18 30.34 -18.32 11.61
C ALA A 18 30.53 -16.79 11.65
N PRO A 19 29.70 -16.05 12.40
CA PRO A 19 29.82 -14.60 12.48
C PRO A 19 31.17 -14.21 13.11
N VAL A 20 31.83 -13.20 12.53
CA VAL A 20 33.10 -12.65 13.01
C VAL A 20 32.87 -11.90 14.33
N ALA A 21 33.75 -12.10 15.31
CA ALA A 21 33.66 -11.50 16.65
C ALA A 21 33.68 -9.95 16.62
N MET A 22 32.85 -9.35 17.47
CA MET A 22 32.43 -7.93 17.51
C MET A 22 33.51 -6.88 17.89
N GLU A 23 34.78 -7.23 17.98
CA GLU A 23 35.76 -6.42 18.71
C GLU A 23 36.26 -5.14 18.00
N ASN A 24 35.71 -4.77 16.82
CA ASN A 24 36.24 -3.64 16.04
C ASN A 24 35.21 -2.64 15.48
N ASP A 25 33.95 -2.63 15.92
CA ASP A 25 33.00 -1.60 15.47
C ASP A 25 31.96 -1.22 16.56
N PRO A 26 32.13 -0.08 17.26
CA PRO A 26 31.21 0.34 18.33
C PRO A 26 29.81 0.71 17.80
N ASP A 27 29.63 0.87 16.49
CA ASP A 27 28.38 1.32 15.88
C ASP A 27 27.54 0.14 15.32
N ALA A 28 28.04 -1.10 15.38
CA ALA A 28 27.32 -2.30 14.93
C ALA A 28 26.16 -2.66 15.88
N LEU A 29 24.93 -2.80 15.37
CA LEU A 29 23.75 -3.11 16.19
C LEU A 29 23.60 -4.62 16.49
N PHE A 30 24.21 -5.47 15.67
CA PHE A 30 24.22 -6.93 15.83
C PHE A 30 25.46 -7.54 15.16
N ALA A 31 25.75 -8.81 15.44
CA ALA A 31 26.93 -9.48 14.90
C ALA A 31 26.93 -9.49 13.36
N GLY A 32 28.00 -8.97 12.76
CA GLY A 32 28.12 -8.85 11.30
C GLY A 32 27.35 -7.69 10.67
N ASP A 33 26.76 -6.80 11.47
CA ASP A 33 26.10 -5.59 10.98
C ASP A 33 27.10 -4.66 10.25
N ARG A 34 26.78 -4.33 9.01
CA ARG A 34 27.50 -3.34 8.19
C ARG A 34 26.61 -2.15 7.80
N GLY A 35 25.43 -2.06 8.41
CA GLY A 35 24.51 -0.96 8.19
C GLY A 35 25.06 0.34 8.74
N THR A 36 24.85 1.42 8.01
CA THR A 36 25.35 2.75 8.37
C THR A 36 24.29 3.63 9.02
N LEU A 37 23.07 3.12 9.20
CA LEU A 37 21.95 3.85 9.78
C LEU A 37 21.84 3.59 11.27
N ASP A 38 21.47 4.61 12.03
CA ASP A 38 21.13 4.47 13.45
C ASP A 38 19.91 3.56 13.64
N ALA A 39 19.80 2.95 14.81
CA ALA A 39 18.76 1.97 15.12
C ALA A 39 17.33 2.51 14.88
N ASP A 40 17.08 3.77 15.25
CA ASP A 40 15.75 4.39 15.09
C ASP A 40 15.42 4.67 13.62
N VAL A 41 16.40 5.09 12.82
CA VAL A 41 16.23 5.31 11.37
C VAL A 41 15.95 3.98 10.67
N ARG A 42 16.62 2.89 11.08
CA ARG A 42 16.31 1.55 10.56
C ARG A 42 14.88 1.11 10.89
N ARG A 43 14.36 1.43 12.08
CA ARG A 43 12.97 1.13 12.45
C ARG A 43 11.98 1.89 11.55
N VAL A 44 12.27 3.15 11.21
CA VAL A 44 11.46 3.93 10.27
C VAL A 44 11.51 3.33 8.86
N LEU A 45 12.69 2.98 8.36
CA LEU A 45 12.84 2.28 7.08
C LEU A 45 12.04 0.98 7.04
N VAL A 46 12.12 0.15 8.08
CA VAL A 46 11.33 -1.09 8.19
C VAL A 46 9.84 -0.78 8.21
N ARG A 47 9.39 0.25 8.94
CA ARG A 47 7.97 0.63 8.97
C ARG A 47 7.47 1.07 7.59
N ILE A 48 8.26 1.84 6.83
CA ILE A 48 7.93 2.22 5.45
C ILE A 48 7.85 0.99 4.55
N LEU A 49 8.76 0.03 4.70
CA LEU A 49 8.73 -1.22 3.93
C LEU A 49 7.54 -2.12 4.30
N GLN A 50 7.08 -2.13 5.55
CA GLN A 50 5.95 -2.95 6.00
C GLN A 50 4.58 -2.32 5.73
N ARG A 51 4.46 -0.99 5.81
CA ARG A 51 3.18 -0.28 5.71
C ARG A 51 3.03 0.39 4.36
N ARG A 52 1.79 0.55 3.90
CA ARG A 52 1.51 1.27 2.64
C ARG A 52 1.77 2.77 2.80
N PHE A 53 1.41 3.32 3.97
CA PHE A 53 1.54 4.73 4.30
C PHE A 53 2.18 4.93 5.67
N LEU A 54 2.91 6.04 5.83
CA LEU A 54 3.28 6.64 7.10
C LEU A 54 2.59 8.02 7.18
N VAL A 55 1.80 8.24 8.22
CA VAL A 55 1.00 9.46 8.40
C VAL A 55 1.51 10.22 9.63
N ALA A 56 1.75 11.52 9.47
CA ALA A 56 2.30 12.38 10.52
C ALA A 56 1.45 12.38 11.80
N ASP A 57 0.13 12.50 11.66
CA ASP A 57 -0.80 12.52 12.80
C ASP A 57 -0.75 11.23 13.63
N ASN A 58 -0.61 10.08 12.96
CA ASN A 58 -0.63 8.76 13.60
C ASN A 58 0.74 8.35 14.15
N SER A 59 1.83 8.93 13.64
CA SER A 59 3.21 8.53 13.96
C SER A 59 4.15 9.73 13.91
N PRO A 60 3.96 10.74 14.79
CA PRO A 60 4.69 12.01 14.70
C PRO A 60 6.20 11.88 14.96
N ALA A 61 6.61 10.92 15.79
CA ALA A 61 8.02 10.66 16.07
C ALA A 61 8.72 10.06 14.85
N GLU A 62 8.13 9.05 14.24
CA GLU A 62 8.63 8.41 13.03
C GLU A 62 8.60 9.36 11.84
N TRP A 63 7.56 10.20 11.73
CA TRP A 63 7.46 11.24 10.72
C TRP A 63 8.60 12.25 10.84
N LYS A 64 8.84 12.77 12.04
CA LYS A 64 9.95 13.69 12.29
C LYS A 64 11.29 13.05 11.91
N LEU A 65 11.52 11.81 12.33
CA LEU A 65 12.77 11.11 12.04
C LEU A 65 12.92 10.80 10.55
N LEU A 66 11.82 10.48 9.84
CA LEU A 66 11.82 10.34 8.39
C LEU A 66 12.31 11.63 7.73
N LEU A 67 11.76 12.79 8.11
CA LEU A 67 12.15 14.08 7.52
C LEU A 67 13.61 14.43 7.84
N GLU A 68 14.07 14.16 9.05
CA GLU A 68 15.46 14.42 9.46
C GLU A 68 16.49 13.56 8.68
N HIS A 69 16.11 12.32 8.33
CA HIS A 69 17.00 11.34 7.68
C HIS A 69 16.54 10.94 6.26
N GLN A 70 15.74 11.78 5.60
CA GLN A 70 15.04 11.43 4.36
C GLN A 70 15.99 10.90 3.27
N GLN A 71 17.09 11.61 3.00
CA GLN A 71 18.05 11.23 1.96
C GLN A 71 18.69 9.86 2.19
N MET A 72 18.98 9.53 3.45
CA MET A 72 19.56 8.24 3.82
C MET A 72 18.54 7.11 3.64
N ILE A 73 17.28 7.35 4.00
CA ILE A 73 16.18 6.39 3.81
C ILE A 73 15.91 6.19 2.31
N GLU A 74 15.83 7.27 1.53
CA GLU A 74 15.68 7.23 0.08
C GLU A 74 16.79 6.42 -0.58
N SER A 75 18.05 6.64 -0.19
CA SER A 75 19.17 5.86 -0.71
C SER A 75 18.98 4.36 -0.48
N ARG A 76 18.52 3.94 0.71
CA ARG A 76 18.28 2.51 1.01
C ARG A 76 17.07 1.93 0.30
N LEU A 77 16.04 2.73 0.03
CA LEU A 77 14.89 2.31 -0.75
C LEU A 77 15.24 2.20 -2.24
N ASN A 78 16.08 3.09 -2.75
CA ASN A 78 16.55 3.06 -4.13
C ASN A 78 17.40 1.81 -4.43
N ASP A 79 18.18 1.33 -3.45
CA ASP A 79 18.89 0.04 -3.53
C ASP A 79 17.92 -1.15 -3.74
N LEU A 80 16.63 -0.96 -3.46
CA LEU A 80 15.54 -1.95 -3.62
C LEU A 80 14.61 -1.65 -4.81
N PHE A 81 14.95 -0.68 -5.66
CA PHE A 81 14.08 -0.16 -6.72
C PHE A 81 12.74 0.38 -6.20
N VAL A 82 12.74 0.94 -5.00
CA VAL A 82 11.58 1.59 -4.37
C VAL A 82 11.85 3.07 -4.22
N ARG A 83 10.91 3.89 -4.68
CA ARG A 83 10.96 5.34 -4.51
C ARG A 83 10.13 5.73 -3.30
N LEU A 84 10.67 6.59 -2.45
CA LEU A 84 9.92 7.25 -1.39
C LEU A 84 9.24 8.49 -1.97
N VAL A 85 7.96 8.67 -1.68
CA VAL A 85 7.23 9.91 -1.95
C VAL A 85 6.80 10.51 -0.61
N VAL A 86 7.08 11.80 -0.42
CA VAL A 86 6.76 12.55 0.81
C VAL A 86 5.93 13.78 0.48
N ASP A 87 4.63 13.72 0.78
CA ASP A 87 3.74 14.87 0.72
C ASP A 87 3.75 15.61 2.07
N HIS A 88 4.51 16.69 2.10
CA HIS A 88 4.66 17.53 3.29
C HIS A 88 3.38 18.30 3.63
N ALA A 89 2.58 18.67 2.62
CA ALA A 89 1.36 19.44 2.83
C ALA A 89 0.28 18.59 3.49
N ARG A 90 0.22 17.29 3.14
CA ARG A 90 -0.72 16.33 3.72
C ARG A 90 -0.16 15.54 4.90
N GLY A 91 1.14 15.62 5.16
CA GLY A 91 1.79 14.86 6.22
C GLY A 91 1.77 13.35 5.96
N VAL A 92 2.00 12.94 4.70
CA VAL A 92 1.97 11.53 4.29
C VAL A 92 3.25 11.17 3.55
N ALA A 93 3.78 9.98 3.84
CA ALA A 93 4.83 9.35 3.07
C ALA A 93 4.43 7.95 2.67
N TYR A 94 4.81 7.53 1.47
CA TYR A 94 4.51 6.21 0.94
C TYR A 94 5.56 5.77 -0.07
N LYS A 95 5.53 4.48 -0.37
CA LYS A 95 6.48 3.84 -1.28
C LYS A 95 5.83 3.59 -2.64
N GLU A 96 6.59 3.84 -3.70
CA GLU A 96 6.22 3.54 -5.07
C GLU A 96 7.26 2.62 -5.71
N GLN A 97 6.77 1.64 -6.48
CA GLN A 97 7.65 0.77 -7.26
C GLN A 97 8.27 1.59 -8.39
N VAL A 98 9.59 1.56 -8.51
CA VAL A 98 10.25 2.13 -9.70
C VAL A 98 9.96 1.22 -10.89
N ARG A 99 9.63 1.83 -12.02
CA ARG A 99 9.46 1.19 -13.33
C ARG A 99 10.40 1.88 -14.31
N SER A 100 11.05 1.11 -15.18
CA SER A 100 11.97 1.62 -16.20
C SER A 100 11.88 0.73 -17.42
N ASP A 101 11.83 1.33 -18.62
CA ASP A 101 11.93 0.58 -19.88
C ASP A 101 13.39 0.34 -20.30
N ASP A 102 14.34 1.10 -19.73
CA ASP A 102 15.78 1.01 -20.05
C ASP A 102 16.52 -0.05 -19.22
N VAL A 103 16.02 -0.35 -18.03
CA VAL A 103 16.65 -1.24 -17.05
C VAL A 103 15.64 -2.29 -16.61
N ASP A 104 16.10 -3.54 -16.53
CA ASP A 104 15.30 -4.62 -15.95
C ASP A 104 15.16 -4.40 -14.43
N VAL A 105 13.99 -3.91 -14.02
CA VAL A 105 13.67 -3.58 -12.63
C VAL A 105 12.77 -4.66 -12.03
N PRO A 106 13.25 -5.42 -11.02
CA PRO A 106 12.41 -6.40 -10.35
C PRO A 106 11.29 -5.74 -9.54
N ILE A 107 10.10 -6.32 -9.60
CA ILE A 107 8.95 -5.88 -8.81
C ILE A 107 9.10 -6.43 -7.38
N LEU A 108 9.25 -5.52 -6.41
CA LEU A 108 9.29 -5.84 -4.99
C LEU A 108 7.94 -5.58 -4.33
N LEU A 109 7.28 -4.49 -4.71
CA LEU A 109 6.00 -4.10 -4.13
C LEU A 109 4.87 -4.86 -4.80
N LYS A 110 4.05 -5.53 -3.98
CA LYS A 110 2.83 -6.17 -4.48
C LYS A 110 1.76 -5.11 -4.68
N ASP A 111 1.19 -5.06 -5.88
CA ASP A 111 -0.01 -4.27 -6.13
C ASP A 111 -1.21 -4.94 -5.45
N GLU A 112 -1.77 -4.27 -4.45
CA GLU A 112 -2.99 -4.70 -3.77
C GLU A 112 -4.16 -3.83 -4.24
N ALA A 113 -4.82 -4.29 -5.31
CA ALA A 113 -6.01 -3.65 -5.83
C ALA A 113 -7.14 -3.61 -4.77
N TYR A 114 -7.97 -2.58 -4.86
CA TYR A 114 -9.24 -2.53 -4.14
C TYR A 114 -10.31 -3.28 -4.92
N SER A 115 -11.06 -4.13 -4.22
CA SER A 115 -12.27 -4.76 -4.72
C SER A 115 -13.34 -3.73 -5.05
N ARG A 116 -14.37 -4.14 -5.80
CA ARG A 116 -15.49 -3.26 -6.15
C ARG A 116 -16.14 -2.60 -4.93
N ALA A 117 -16.39 -3.35 -3.86
CA ALA A 117 -16.98 -2.82 -2.64
C ALA A 117 -16.06 -1.78 -1.97
N GLU A 118 -14.75 -2.04 -1.92
CA GLU A 118 -13.77 -1.09 -1.38
C GLU A 118 -13.69 0.18 -2.22
N THR A 119 -13.67 0.06 -3.55
CA THR A 119 -13.69 1.20 -4.47
C THR A 119 -14.96 2.05 -4.30
N LEU A 120 -16.14 1.42 -4.15
CA LEU A 120 -17.38 2.15 -3.89
C LEU A 120 -17.34 2.93 -2.57
N VAL A 121 -16.82 2.30 -1.50
CA VAL A 121 -16.62 2.98 -0.21
C VAL A 121 -15.64 4.14 -0.37
N LEU A 122 -14.49 3.93 -1.02
CA LEU A 122 -13.50 4.97 -1.26
C LEU A 122 -14.08 6.16 -2.02
N VAL A 123 -14.83 5.93 -3.12
CA VAL A 123 -15.44 6.99 -3.92
C VAL A 123 -16.47 7.78 -3.11
N TYR A 124 -17.27 7.09 -2.30
CA TYR A 124 -18.21 7.75 -1.39
C TYR A 124 -17.48 8.63 -0.37
N LEU A 125 -16.48 8.08 0.32
CA LEU A 125 -15.67 8.82 1.30
C LEU A 125 -14.95 10.02 0.67
N ARG A 126 -14.43 9.87 -0.56
CA ARG A 126 -13.79 10.96 -1.31
C ARG A 126 -14.77 12.10 -1.58
N THR A 127 -16.01 11.77 -1.91
CA THR A 127 -17.09 12.75 -2.12
C THR A 127 -17.42 13.50 -0.83
N VAL A 128 -17.57 12.79 0.29
CA VAL A 128 -17.79 13.39 1.61
C VAL A 128 -16.63 14.30 2.00
N PHE A 129 -15.40 13.83 1.85
CA PHE A 129 -14.19 14.59 2.16
C PHE A 129 -14.11 15.90 1.35
N GLN A 130 -14.37 15.85 0.04
CA GLN A 130 -14.36 17.03 -0.81
C GLN A 130 -15.43 18.05 -0.40
N ARG A 131 -16.64 17.58 -0.08
CA ARG A 131 -17.75 18.42 0.37
C ARG A 131 -17.40 19.18 1.65
N GLU A 132 -16.91 18.47 2.66
CA GLU A 132 -16.54 19.06 3.95
C GLU A 132 -15.36 20.03 3.83
N THR A 133 -14.35 19.67 3.03
CA THR A 133 -13.20 20.55 2.76
C THR A 133 -13.65 21.84 2.07
N THR A 134 -14.57 21.75 1.11
CA THR A 134 -15.11 22.92 0.40
C THR A 134 -15.98 23.80 1.32
N ALA A 135 -16.64 23.19 2.30
CA ALA A 135 -17.40 23.89 3.33
C ALA A 135 -16.51 24.57 4.40
N GLY A 136 -15.20 24.33 4.37
CA GLY A 136 -14.25 24.86 5.36
C GLY A 136 -14.27 24.12 6.69
N THR A 137 -14.85 22.92 6.75
CA THR A 137 -14.82 22.07 7.94
C THR A 137 -13.40 21.59 8.21
N ALA A 138 -12.97 21.62 9.47
CA ALA A 138 -11.61 21.22 9.87
C ALA A 138 -11.30 19.72 9.64
N SER A 139 -12.32 18.86 9.62
CA SER A 139 -12.16 17.42 9.46
C SER A 139 -13.46 16.78 8.96
N ALA A 140 -13.39 16.00 7.90
CA ALA A 140 -14.52 15.24 7.39
C ALA A 140 -14.80 14.01 8.27
N ARG A 141 -16.08 13.75 8.56
CA ARG A 141 -16.53 12.61 9.38
C ARG A 141 -17.69 11.91 8.70
N VAL A 142 -17.88 10.63 9.03
CA VAL A 142 -19.00 9.83 8.53
C VAL A 142 -19.40 8.76 9.55
N ASP A 143 -20.70 8.44 9.58
CA ASP A 143 -21.25 7.31 10.32
C ASP A 143 -21.23 6.04 9.45
N VAL A 144 -20.89 4.89 10.06
CA VAL A 144 -20.78 3.59 9.36
C VAL A 144 -22.11 3.18 8.73
N GLU A 145 -23.24 3.46 9.38
CA GLU A 145 -24.56 3.18 8.85
C GLU A 145 -24.87 4.03 7.61
N GLU A 146 -24.38 5.27 7.55
CA GLU A 146 -24.54 6.14 6.38
C GLU A 146 -23.70 5.64 5.20
N VAL A 147 -22.45 5.22 5.47
CA VAL A 147 -21.59 4.57 4.45
C VAL A 147 -22.28 3.32 3.93
N GLU A 148 -22.70 2.41 4.82
CA GLU A 148 -23.40 1.19 4.43
C GLU A 148 -24.64 1.50 3.60
N GLN A 149 -25.53 2.35 4.08
CA GLN A 149 -26.79 2.65 3.41
C GLN A 149 -26.57 3.24 2.01
N THR A 150 -25.67 4.22 1.88
CA THR A 150 -25.39 4.87 0.60
C THR A 150 -24.68 3.92 -0.36
N VAL A 151 -23.60 3.27 0.08
CA VAL A 151 -22.77 2.41 -0.78
C VAL A 151 -23.59 1.23 -1.33
N LEU A 152 -24.51 0.70 -0.52
CA LEU A 152 -25.37 -0.40 -0.91
C LEU A 152 -26.37 -0.05 -2.03
N THR A 153 -26.63 1.24 -2.30
CA THR A 153 -27.47 1.67 -3.43
C THR A 153 -26.79 1.49 -4.79
N TYR A 154 -25.46 1.36 -4.83
CA TYR A 154 -24.69 1.16 -6.06
C TYR A 154 -24.49 -0.32 -6.43
N PHE A 155 -24.98 -1.23 -5.59
CA PHE A 155 -24.99 -2.65 -5.91
C PHE A 155 -26.20 -2.97 -6.80
N SER A 156 -25.94 -3.74 -7.84
CA SER A 156 -26.93 -4.32 -8.74
C SER A 156 -27.42 -5.68 -8.21
N GLU A 157 -28.46 -6.23 -8.84
CA GLU A 157 -29.00 -7.54 -8.49
C GLU A 157 -28.02 -8.70 -8.76
N THR A 158 -27.03 -8.50 -9.63
CA THR A 158 -26.01 -9.50 -9.95
C THR A 158 -24.86 -9.52 -8.95
N ASP A 159 -24.74 -8.51 -8.08
CA ASP A 159 -23.67 -8.42 -7.06
C ASP A 159 -23.91 -9.31 -5.82
N GLY A 160 -24.79 -10.30 -5.93
CA GLY A 160 -25.10 -11.26 -4.89
C GLY A 160 -26.15 -10.79 -3.88
N THR A 161 -26.22 -11.49 -2.75
CA THR A 161 -27.26 -11.25 -1.74
C THR A 161 -27.03 -9.96 -0.94
N ARG A 162 -28.10 -9.37 -0.39
CA ARG A 162 -28.01 -8.22 0.50
C ARG A 162 -27.02 -8.43 1.66
N ALA A 163 -27.03 -9.62 2.26
CA ALA A 163 -26.16 -9.96 3.39
C ALA A 163 -24.67 -10.05 2.98
N SER A 164 -24.36 -10.60 1.80
CA SER A 164 -22.99 -10.64 1.30
C SER A 164 -22.46 -9.25 0.95
N GLN A 165 -23.31 -8.39 0.38
CA GLN A 165 -22.96 -7.00 0.07
C GLN A 165 -22.67 -6.19 1.35
N GLN A 166 -23.53 -6.30 2.37
CA GLN A 166 -23.30 -5.67 3.68
C GLN A 166 -21.98 -6.14 4.29
N ARG A 167 -21.69 -7.44 4.23
CA ARG A 167 -20.43 -7.99 4.72
C ARG A 167 -19.22 -7.43 3.95
N ALA A 168 -19.32 -7.31 2.63
CA ALA A 168 -18.27 -6.75 1.80
C ALA A 168 -17.99 -5.27 2.15
N VAL A 169 -19.03 -4.46 2.39
CA VAL A 169 -18.88 -3.06 2.83
C VAL A 169 -18.20 -2.98 4.20
N ARG A 170 -18.59 -3.82 5.16
CA ARG A 170 -17.92 -3.87 6.48
C ARG A 170 -16.45 -4.26 6.38
N THR A 171 -16.15 -5.25 5.55
CA THR A 171 -14.76 -5.66 5.28
C THR A 171 -13.97 -4.53 4.64
N ALA A 172 -14.56 -3.78 3.71
CA ALA A 172 -13.95 -2.62 3.11
C ALA A 172 -13.62 -1.56 4.18
N ILE A 173 -14.60 -1.15 4.98
CA ILE A 173 -14.41 -0.15 6.05
C ILE A 173 -13.28 -0.59 7.01
N ALA A 174 -13.29 -1.85 7.46
CA ALA A 174 -12.25 -2.38 8.35
C ALA A 174 -10.85 -2.43 7.70
N ARG A 175 -10.77 -2.59 6.37
CA ARG A 175 -9.49 -2.49 5.64
C ARG A 175 -9.02 -1.04 5.55
N LEU A 176 -9.91 -0.12 5.20
CA LEU A 176 -9.57 1.30 5.06
C LEU A 176 -9.14 1.93 6.39
N ASP A 177 -9.76 1.51 7.50
CA ASP A 177 -9.34 1.90 8.86
C ASP A 177 -7.94 1.38 9.18
N ARG A 178 -7.66 0.10 8.91
CA ARG A 178 -6.33 -0.50 9.09
C ARG A 178 -5.25 0.17 8.24
N GLU A 179 -5.61 0.67 7.06
CA GLU A 179 -4.73 1.42 6.16
C GLU A 179 -4.55 2.89 6.58
N GLY A 180 -5.35 3.37 7.55
CA GLY A 180 -5.31 4.73 8.07
C GLY A 180 -6.02 5.76 7.18
N ILE A 181 -6.76 5.31 6.16
CA ILE A 181 -7.53 6.18 5.26
C ILE A 181 -8.70 6.82 6.01
N ILE A 182 -9.29 6.05 6.91
CA ILE A 182 -10.25 6.49 7.91
C ILE A 182 -9.72 6.10 9.30
N GLU A 183 -10.23 6.73 10.34
CA GLU A 183 -9.91 6.41 11.73
C GLU A 183 -11.18 6.47 12.58
N GLU A 184 -11.48 5.40 13.30
CA GLU A 184 -12.60 5.37 14.25
C GLU A 184 -12.33 6.28 15.47
N GLU A 185 -13.11 7.36 15.62
CA GLU A 185 -13.02 8.25 16.79
C GLU A 185 -13.95 7.82 17.92
N SER A 186 -15.05 7.14 17.58
CA SER A 186 -15.99 6.53 18.51
C SER A 186 -16.77 5.45 17.78
N GLU A 187 -17.46 4.56 18.51
CA GLU A 187 -18.21 3.44 17.93
C GLU A 187 -19.05 3.85 16.71
N GLY A 188 -18.68 3.32 15.54
CA GLY A 188 -19.38 3.56 14.28
C GLY A 188 -19.12 4.92 13.61
N ARG A 189 -18.29 5.79 14.19
CA ARG A 189 -17.98 7.12 13.65
C ARG A 189 -16.52 7.26 13.28
N TYR A 190 -16.31 7.57 12.01
CA TYR A 190 -14.99 7.62 11.40
C TYR A 190 -14.63 9.03 10.96
N ARG A 191 -13.40 9.45 11.26
CA ARG A 191 -12.76 10.59 10.66
C ARG A 191 -12.12 10.16 9.34
N ILE A 192 -12.29 10.96 8.29
CA ILE A 192 -11.68 10.71 6.98
C ILE A 192 -10.37 11.48 6.90
N GLY A 193 -9.25 10.77 6.71
CA GLY A 193 -7.91 11.34 6.63
C GLY A 193 -7.56 11.86 5.23
N PRO A 194 -6.51 12.70 5.10
CA PRO A 194 -6.07 13.25 3.81
C PRO A 194 -5.52 12.17 2.86
N LEU A 195 -5.22 10.97 3.38
CA LEU A 195 -4.86 9.80 2.59
C LEU A 195 -5.86 9.46 1.49
N ILE A 196 -7.15 9.80 1.67
CA ILE A 196 -8.17 9.58 0.65
C ILE A 196 -7.87 10.31 -0.66
N GLU A 197 -7.16 11.45 -0.61
CA GLU A 197 -6.76 12.20 -1.80
C GLU A 197 -5.58 11.58 -2.55
N ILE A 198 -4.79 10.76 -1.86
CA ILE A 198 -3.65 10.05 -2.44
C ILE A 198 -4.15 8.76 -3.07
N VAL A 199 -5.00 8.02 -2.35
CA VAL A 199 -5.60 6.77 -2.83
C VAL A 199 -6.55 7.02 -4.01
N LEU A 200 -7.42 8.03 -3.92
CA LEU A 200 -8.28 8.49 -5.00
C LEU A 200 -7.85 9.90 -5.43
N SER A 201 -6.69 9.93 -6.08
CA SER A 201 -6.19 11.13 -6.75
C SER A 201 -7.13 11.56 -7.87
N ALA A 202 -7.01 12.82 -8.31
CA ALA A 202 -7.81 13.33 -9.42
C ALA A 202 -7.56 12.53 -10.72
N GLU A 203 -6.37 11.96 -10.88
CA GLU A 203 -6.01 11.11 -12.01
C GLU A 203 -6.70 9.76 -11.92
N VAL A 204 -6.57 9.06 -10.79
CA VAL A 204 -7.25 7.77 -10.55
C VAL A 204 -8.76 7.90 -10.74
N LEU A 205 -9.37 9.00 -10.29
CA LEU A 205 -10.80 9.25 -10.51
C LEU A 205 -11.15 9.43 -11.99
N ARG A 206 -10.31 10.11 -12.78
CA ARG A 206 -10.53 10.28 -14.22
C ARG A 206 -10.39 8.96 -14.96
N ASP A 207 -9.40 8.15 -14.59
CA ASP A 207 -9.18 6.84 -15.22
C ASP A 207 -10.30 5.87 -14.86
N LEU A 208 -10.75 5.87 -13.60
CA LEU A 208 -11.93 5.13 -13.18
C LEU A 208 -13.18 5.54 -13.96
N GLN A 209 -13.38 6.85 -14.16
CA GLN A 209 -14.51 7.34 -14.94
C GLN A 209 -14.42 6.88 -16.41
N ARG A 210 -13.25 7.01 -17.05
CA ARG A 210 -13.02 6.56 -18.42
C ARG A 210 -13.33 5.06 -18.59
N TRP A 211 -12.82 4.25 -17.67
CA TRP A 211 -13.03 2.81 -17.66
C TRP A 211 -14.51 2.42 -17.48
N LEU A 212 -15.27 3.16 -16.66
CA LEU A 212 -16.72 2.94 -16.51
C LEU A 212 -17.51 3.32 -17.77
N GLU A 213 -17.13 4.42 -18.44
CA GLU A 213 -17.76 4.86 -19.69
C GLU A 213 -17.54 3.88 -20.85
N GLU A 214 -16.37 3.24 -20.91
CA GLU A 214 -16.03 2.22 -21.90
C GLU A 214 -16.87 0.95 -21.70
N GLN A 215 -16.96 0.42 -20.48
CA GLN A 215 -17.82 -0.73 -20.18
C GLN A 215 -19.29 -0.46 -20.46
N THR A 216 -19.77 0.75 -20.20
CA THR A 216 -21.16 1.11 -20.47
C THR A 216 -21.44 1.14 -21.98
N ARG A 217 -20.46 1.55 -22.80
CA ARG A 217 -20.54 1.50 -24.27
C ARG A 217 -20.52 0.06 -24.81
N ASP A 218 -19.69 -0.80 -24.23
CA ASP A 218 -19.60 -2.20 -24.65
C ASP A 218 -20.84 -3.01 -24.23
N ALA A 219 -21.48 -2.65 -23.12
CA ALA A 219 -22.75 -3.25 -22.69
C ALA A 219 -23.94 -2.92 -23.62
N ASP A 220 -23.86 -1.86 -24.43
CA ASP A 220 -24.87 -1.46 -25.42
C ASP A 220 -24.68 -2.15 -26.79
N THR A 221 -23.65 -3.00 -26.95
CA THR A 221 -23.43 -3.85 -28.13
C THR A 221 -23.67 -5.32 -27.75
N PRO A 222 -24.72 -6.00 -28.28
CA PRO A 222 -24.98 -7.36 -27.84
C PRO A 222 -24.03 -8.39 -28.49
N ALA A 223 -23.12 -8.96 -27.66
CA ALA A 223 -22.71 -10.39 -27.55
C ALA A 223 -21.18 -10.62 -27.44
N PRO A 224 -20.72 -11.77 -26.91
CA PRO A 224 -21.22 -12.64 -25.84
C PRO A 224 -20.28 -12.68 -24.60
N LEU A 225 -20.78 -13.28 -23.51
CA LEU A 225 -20.13 -13.52 -22.22
C LEU A 225 -18.65 -13.93 -22.30
N ILE A 226 -17.76 -13.12 -21.71
CA ILE A 226 -16.48 -13.60 -21.15
C ILE A 226 -16.30 -12.95 -19.77
N ASP A 227 -16.22 -13.82 -18.78
CA ASP A 227 -15.85 -13.60 -17.39
C ASP A 227 -14.36 -13.22 -17.35
N ASP A 228 -14.01 -12.02 -16.87
CA ASP A 228 -12.67 -11.65 -16.36
C ASP A 228 -12.67 -10.20 -15.85
N ALA A 229 -13.14 -10.00 -14.62
CA ALA A 229 -13.05 -8.71 -13.90
C ALA A 229 -11.67 -8.48 -13.23
N GLU A 230 -10.64 -9.22 -13.64
CA GLU A 230 -9.35 -9.30 -12.94
C GLU A 230 -8.22 -8.47 -13.57
N ALA A 231 -8.41 -7.85 -14.74
CA ALA A 231 -7.31 -7.30 -15.54
C ALA A 231 -6.97 -5.80 -15.35
N VAL A 232 -7.86 -4.97 -14.80
CA VAL A 232 -7.76 -3.51 -15.03
C VAL A 232 -6.83 -2.79 -14.05
N ALA A 233 -6.64 -3.30 -12.83
CA ALA A 233 -5.68 -2.69 -11.90
C ALA A 233 -4.22 -2.84 -12.38
N SER A 234 -3.92 -3.85 -13.22
CA SER A 234 -2.63 -3.97 -13.89
C SER A 234 -2.54 -3.13 -15.18
N GLY A 235 -3.66 -2.90 -15.87
CA GLY A 235 -3.70 -2.21 -17.16
C GLY A 235 -3.54 -0.69 -17.11
N ILE A 236 -3.89 -0.03 -15.99
CA ILE A 236 -3.68 1.42 -15.83
C ILE A 236 -2.18 1.78 -15.87
N LEU A 237 -1.30 0.82 -15.58
CA LEU A 237 0.14 1.00 -15.67
C LEU A 237 0.76 0.56 -17.00
N GLU A 238 -0.04 0.02 -17.93
CA GLU A 238 0.41 -0.31 -19.29
C GLU A 238 0.13 0.83 -20.28
N GLU A 239 -0.78 1.77 -19.99
CA GLU A 239 -1.04 2.93 -20.86
C GLU A 239 0.02 4.05 -20.80
N GLU A 240 0.97 4.00 -19.86
CA GLU A 240 2.21 4.82 -19.91
C GLU A 240 3.28 4.22 -20.86
N ARG A 241 2.93 3.22 -21.68
CA ARG A 241 3.81 2.64 -22.73
C ARG A 241 3.51 3.15 -24.15
N ALA A 242 2.93 4.34 -24.30
CA ALA A 242 2.70 4.97 -25.61
C ALA A 242 3.35 6.35 -25.73
#